data_AF-A0A8S1YK11-F1
#
_entry.id   AF-A0A8S1YK11-F1
#
_cell.length_a   1.000
_cell.length_b   1.000
_cell.length_c   1.000
_cell.angle_alpha   90.00
_cell.angle_beta   90.00
_cell.angle_gamma   90.00
#
_symmetry.space_group_name_H-M   'P 1'
#
loop_
_entity.id
_entity.type
_entity.pdbx_description
1 polymer ?
#
loop_
_entity_poly.entity_id
_entity_poly.type
_entity_poly.pdbx_seq_one_letter_code
_entity_poly.pdbx_strand_id
1 'polypeptide(L)'
;MIFGFDYSLYYKKNQKKQQKNRNQFIQEVEMDQTKINFGTDAMLSSQSGYIFGGYSPCQWQQNLGSYVQDDTLSSFLFSQTHGQIYPLRQDRKYSIYSSSGYGPTFGNGHDIYIASDFKDGYSNLGYAYQWDQYQNQKSSHLFGQDKPNITECEIYELKLI
;
A
#
# COMPACT_ATOMS: atom_id res chain seq x y z
N MET A 1 14.01 26.69 -3.49
CA MET A 1 14.34 26.02 -2.22
C MET A 1 13.96 24.56 -2.41
N ILE A 2 14.94 23.69 -2.59
CA ILE A 2 14.72 22.26 -2.89
C ILE A 2 14.57 21.58 -1.53
N PHE A 3 13.36 21.14 -1.19
CA PHE A 3 13.14 20.28 -0.04
C PHE A 3 13.67 18.89 -0.42
N GLY A 4 14.71 18.43 0.28
CA GLY A 4 15.17 17.04 0.15
C GLY A 4 14.27 16.16 1.00
N PHE A 5 13.74 15.08 0.43
CA PHE A 5 13.09 14.01 1.20
C PHE A 5 14.16 12.99 1.57
N ASP A 6 14.24 12.62 2.85
CA ASP A 6 15.09 11.52 3.30
C ASP A 6 14.23 10.26 3.43
N TYR A 7 14.64 9.19 2.74
CA TYR A 7 13.92 7.92 2.67
C TYR A 7 14.62 6.90 3.57
N SER A 8 13.97 6.44 4.63
CA SER A 8 14.45 5.31 5.43
C SER A 8 13.83 4.00 4.92
N LEU A 9 14.67 3.05 4.46
CA LEU A 9 14.26 1.77 3.90
C LEU A 9 14.27 0.70 5.00
N TYR A 10 13.09 0.22 5.44
CA TYR A 10 13.01 -0.67 6.62
C TYR A 10 12.99 -2.16 6.30
N TYR A 11 12.79 -2.58 5.03
CA TYR A 11 12.89 -3.98 4.63
C TYR A 11 13.17 -4.11 3.13
N LYS A 12 14.08 -5.02 2.74
CA LYS A 12 14.37 -5.36 1.34
C LYS A 12 14.67 -6.85 1.20
N LYS A 13 13.93 -7.54 0.34
CA LYS A 13 14.23 -8.92 -0.06
C LYS A 13 14.86 -8.89 -1.46
N ASN A 14 16.12 -9.34 -1.54
CA ASN A 14 16.98 -9.54 -2.73
C ASN A 14 16.23 -10.00 -4.02
N GLN A 15 16.49 -9.60 -5.29
CA GLN A 15 17.57 -8.84 -5.97
C GLN A 15 17.14 -8.22 -7.34
N LYS A 16 17.90 -7.17 -7.74
CA LYS A 16 18.39 -6.69 -9.07
C LYS A 16 17.48 -6.64 -10.33
N LYS A 17 17.45 -5.40 -10.87
CA LYS A 17 17.09 -4.90 -12.23
C LYS A 17 15.63 -4.51 -12.48
N GLN A 18 15.32 -3.23 -12.23
CA GLN A 18 14.50 -2.34 -13.08
C GLN A 18 14.40 -0.93 -12.46
N GLN A 19 15.48 -0.14 -12.53
CA GLN A 19 15.58 1.13 -11.79
C GLN A 19 15.10 2.37 -12.58
N LYS A 20 14.90 2.26 -13.90
CA LYS A 20 14.68 3.42 -14.78
C LYS A 20 13.21 3.87 -14.87
N ASN A 21 12.25 2.94 -14.81
CA ASN A 21 10.81 3.26 -14.82
C ASN A 21 10.26 3.52 -13.40
N ARG A 22 10.94 2.99 -12.38
CA ARG A 22 10.61 3.18 -10.96
C ARG A 22 10.74 4.63 -10.52
N ASN A 23 11.81 5.32 -10.93
CA ASN A 23 12.04 6.71 -10.53
C ASN A 23 10.97 7.66 -11.07
N GLN A 24 10.44 7.41 -12.27
CA GLN A 24 9.41 8.25 -12.88
C GLN A 24 8.04 8.05 -12.21
N PHE A 25 7.68 6.81 -11.89
CA PHE A 25 6.44 6.51 -11.15
C PHE A 25 6.49 7.05 -9.71
N ILE A 26 7.64 6.91 -9.03
CA ILE A 26 7.86 7.54 -7.72
C ILE A 26 7.65 9.06 -7.84
N GLN A 27 8.17 9.70 -8.88
CA GLN A 27 8.00 11.14 -9.09
C GLN A 27 6.53 11.56 -9.35
N GLU A 28 5.74 10.72 -10.00
CA GLU A 28 4.29 10.94 -10.22
C GLU A 28 3.50 10.77 -8.91
N VAL A 29 3.84 9.78 -8.08
CA VAL A 29 3.30 9.61 -6.72
C VAL A 29 3.73 10.77 -5.80
N GLU A 30 4.99 11.20 -5.89
CA GLU A 30 5.55 12.34 -5.15
C GLU A 30 4.82 13.67 -5.47
N MET A 31 4.40 13.89 -6.72
CA MET A 31 3.68 15.11 -7.11
C MET A 31 2.33 15.25 -6.40
N ASP A 32 1.61 14.15 -6.17
CA ASP A 32 0.35 14.13 -5.42
C ASP A 32 0.58 14.28 -3.90
N GLN A 33 1.74 13.81 -3.41
CA GLN A 33 2.14 13.85 -2.00
C GLN A 33 2.70 15.19 -1.48
N THR A 34 2.93 16.20 -2.34
CA THR A 34 3.43 17.55 -1.95
C THR A 34 2.55 18.32 -0.95
N LYS A 35 1.46 17.72 -0.46
CA LYS A 35 0.50 18.30 0.49
C LYS A 35 0.33 17.51 1.80
N ILE A 36 1.08 16.44 2.07
CA ILE A 36 0.70 15.45 3.10
C ILE A 36 1.83 15.12 4.08
N ASN A 37 1.52 15.17 5.38
CA ASN A 37 2.41 14.91 6.50
C ASN A 37 2.65 13.39 6.71
N PHE A 38 3.85 13.04 7.19
CA PHE A 38 4.30 11.75 7.74
C PHE A 38 3.40 10.53 7.45
N GLY A 39 3.77 9.71 6.46
CA GLY A 39 3.02 8.49 6.12
C GLY A 39 3.92 7.34 5.72
N THR A 40 3.34 6.14 5.72
CA THR A 40 4.01 4.90 5.33
C THR A 40 3.51 4.45 3.96
N ASP A 41 4.44 4.28 3.01
CA ASP A 41 4.18 3.62 1.73
C ASP A 41 4.61 2.17 1.81
N ALA A 42 3.70 1.24 1.55
CA ALA A 42 4.01 -0.17 1.34
C ALA A 42 3.96 -0.47 -0.16
N MET A 43 5.10 -0.81 -0.76
CA MET A 43 5.18 -1.28 -2.15
C MET A 43 5.50 -2.77 -2.17
N LEU A 44 4.68 -3.53 -2.88
CA LEU A 44 4.67 -4.98 -2.91
C LEU A 44 4.81 -5.48 -4.35
N SER A 45 5.66 -6.48 -4.55
CA SER A 45 5.74 -7.23 -5.80
C SER A 45 5.30 -8.68 -5.56
N SER A 46 4.39 -9.17 -6.41
CA SER A 46 3.92 -10.56 -6.39
C SER A 46 4.79 -11.48 -7.25
N GLN A 47 4.64 -12.79 -7.06
CA GLN A 47 5.29 -13.79 -7.92
C GLN A 47 4.88 -13.69 -9.40
N SER A 48 3.65 -13.24 -9.71
CA SER A 48 3.19 -12.97 -11.08
C SER A 48 3.75 -11.68 -11.68
N GLY A 49 4.61 -10.94 -10.95
CA GLY A 49 5.23 -9.71 -11.43
C GLY A 49 4.35 -8.46 -11.31
N TYR A 50 3.22 -8.55 -10.60
CA TYR A 50 2.37 -7.39 -10.34
C TYR A 50 2.97 -6.55 -9.21
N ILE A 51 2.97 -5.24 -9.40
CA ILE A 51 3.45 -4.25 -8.42
C ILE A 51 2.25 -3.39 -7.98
N PHE A 52 2.04 -3.34 -6.68
CA PHE A 52 0.91 -2.69 -6.04
C PHE A 52 1.26 -2.29 -4.61
N GLY A 53 0.37 -1.56 -3.96
CA GLY A 53 0.64 -1.07 -2.62
C GLY A 53 -0.40 -0.13 -2.10
N GLY A 54 -0.04 0.57 -1.04
CA GLY A 54 -0.85 1.63 -0.48
C GLY A 54 -0.03 2.60 0.35
N TYR A 55 -0.51 3.83 0.36
CA TYR A 55 -0.09 4.90 1.24
C TYR A 55 -1.10 5.05 2.38
N SER A 56 -0.61 5.29 3.58
CA SER A 56 -1.43 5.80 4.67
C SER A 56 -0.62 6.77 5.55
N PRO A 57 -1.21 7.90 5.99
CA PRO A 57 -0.61 8.75 7.02
C PRO A 57 -0.69 8.11 8.42
N CYS A 58 -1.37 6.97 8.56
CA CYS A 58 -1.51 6.25 9.82
C CYS A 58 -0.23 5.47 10.14
N GLN A 59 0.14 5.43 11.42
CA GLN A 59 1.24 4.60 11.90
C GLN A 59 0.80 3.15 12.13
N TRP A 60 1.61 2.19 11.69
CA TRP A 60 1.41 0.77 12.00
C TRP A 60 1.81 0.48 13.46
N GLN A 61 0.90 -0.10 14.23
CA GLN A 61 1.05 -0.42 15.64
C GLN A 61 0.97 -1.94 15.86
N GLN A 62 2.08 -2.57 16.24
CA GLN A 62 2.19 -4.03 16.32
C GLN A 62 1.15 -4.70 17.25
N ASN A 63 0.69 -4.02 18.31
CA ASN A 63 -0.18 -4.62 19.33
C ASN A 63 -1.56 -3.95 19.42
N LEU A 64 -2.00 -3.28 18.36
CA LEU A 64 -3.29 -2.59 18.39
C LEU A 64 -4.46 -3.57 18.27
N GLY A 65 -4.41 -4.49 17.30
CA GLY A 65 -5.50 -5.44 17.04
C GLY A 65 -6.79 -4.77 16.54
N SER A 66 -6.67 -3.59 15.91
CA SER A 66 -7.81 -2.83 15.42
C SER A 66 -7.47 -2.05 14.14
N TYR A 67 -8.52 -1.50 13.54
CA TYR A 67 -8.36 -0.52 12.47
C TYR A 67 -7.84 0.81 13.02
N VAL A 68 -7.10 1.54 12.17
CA VAL A 68 -6.62 2.90 12.42
C VAL A 68 -7.35 3.84 11.48
N GLN A 69 -7.82 4.95 12.06
CA GLN A 69 -8.54 5.99 11.35
C GLN A 69 -7.57 6.94 10.65
N ASP A 70 -7.85 7.22 9.37
CA ASP A 70 -7.17 8.27 8.62
C ASP A 70 -7.99 9.58 8.69
N ASP A 71 -7.59 10.47 9.58
CA ASP A 71 -8.25 11.76 9.77
C ASP A 71 -8.12 12.71 8.57
N THR A 72 -7.10 12.52 7.70
CA THR A 72 -6.81 13.43 6.59
C THR A 72 -7.45 12.98 5.27
N LEU A 73 -8.01 11.76 5.21
CA LEU A 73 -8.50 11.12 3.97
C LEU A 73 -7.42 11.06 2.88
N SER A 74 -6.16 10.92 3.28
CA SER A 74 -5.03 10.91 2.36
C SER A 74 -4.60 9.52 1.94
N SER A 75 -5.14 8.47 2.57
CA SER A 75 -4.81 7.09 2.22
C SER A 75 -5.32 6.75 0.83
N PHE A 76 -4.50 6.02 0.07
CA PHE A 76 -4.88 5.46 -1.21
C PHE A 76 -4.16 4.14 -1.43
N LEU A 77 -4.76 3.26 -2.22
CA LEU A 77 -4.07 2.11 -2.79
C LEU A 77 -3.61 2.44 -4.20
N PHE A 78 -2.62 1.71 -4.69
CA PHE A 78 -2.18 1.84 -6.08
C PHE A 78 -1.85 0.48 -6.68
N SER A 79 -1.96 0.42 -8.00
CA SER A 79 -1.40 -0.65 -8.82
C SER A 79 -0.52 -0.02 -9.88
N GLN A 80 0.79 -0.20 -9.76
CA GLN A 80 1.74 0.26 -10.77
C GLN A 80 1.58 -0.55 -12.06
N THR A 81 1.27 -1.85 -11.94
CA THR A 81 1.05 -2.73 -13.09
C THR A 81 -0.12 -2.29 -13.98
N HIS A 82 -1.19 -1.74 -13.39
CA HIS A 82 -2.33 -1.23 -14.16
C HIS A 82 -2.33 0.28 -14.34
N GLY A 83 -1.42 1.02 -13.70
CA GLY A 83 -1.42 2.49 -13.71
C GLY A 83 -2.67 3.06 -13.02
N GLN A 84 -3.09 2.49 -11.90
CA GLN A 84 -4.33 2.84 -11.21
C GLN A 84 -4.09 3.27 -9.77
N ILE A 85 -4.89 4.22 -9.29
CA ILE A 85 -4.94 4.68 -7.91
C ILE A 85 -6.38 4.50 -7.41
N TYR A 86 -6.52 4.08 -6.15
CA TYR A 86 -7.79 3.81 -5.50
C TYR A 86 -7.86 4.64 -4.21
N PRO A 87 -8.53 5.81 -4.21
CA PRO A 87 -8.65 6.65 -3.02
C PRO A 87 -9.48 6.00 -1.91
N LEU A 88 -9.19 6.30 -0.65
CA LEU A 88 -10.04 5.88 0.48
C LEU A 88 -11.45 6.50 0.35
N ARG A 89 -12.50 5.72 0.60
CA ARG A 89 -13.87 6.24 0.68
C ARG A 89 -14.02 7.20 1.87
N GLN A 90 -15.09 7.98 1.92
CA GLN A 90 -15.31 8.97 2.99
C GLN A 90 -15.38 8.37 4.40
N ASP A 91 -15.52 7.05 4.55
CA ASP A 91 -15.42 6.37 5.84
C ASP A 91 -13.96 6.18 6.27
N ARG A 92 -13.49 7.16 7.03
CA ARG A 92 -12.11 7.30 7.53
C ARG A 92 -11.69 6.22 8.52
N LYS A 93 -12.65 5.57 9.17
CA LYS A 93 -12.43 4.75 10.38
C LYS A 93 -11.61 3.49 10.13
N TYR A 94 -11.48 3.08 8.87
CA TYR A 94 -10.98 1.77 8.50
C TYR A 94 -9.93 1.85 7.39
N SER A 95 -8.97 2.77 7.54
CA SER A 95 -7.90 2.97 6.57
C SER A 95 -6.92 1.79 6.55
N ILE A 96 -6.30 1.49 7.68
CA ILE A 96 -5.38 0.35 7.83
C ILE A 96 -5.78 -0.51 9.02
N TYR A 97 -5.36 -1.78 9.03
CA TYR A 97 -5.53 -2.68 10.17
C TYR A 97 -4.18 -3.11 10.71
N SER A 98 -3.94 -2.94 12.01
CA SER A 98 -2.63 -3.22 12.60
C SER A 98 -2.69 -4.28 13.70
N SER A 99 -1.94 -5.37 13.52
CA SER A 99 -1.87 -6.48 14.47
C SER A 99 -0.60 -7.31 14.22
N SER A 100 -0.05 -7.93 15.27
CA SER A 100 1.26 -8.61 15.24
C SER A 100 1.34 -9.84 14.33
N GLY A 101 0.21 -10.49 14.03
CA GLY A 101 0.11 -11.62 13.09
C GLY A 101 -0.19 -11.23 11.65
N TYR A 102 -0.21 -9.93 11.33
CA TYR A 102 -0.61 -9.40 10.02
C TYR A 102 0.59 -8.72 9.36
N GLY A 103 0.69 -8.89 8.04
CA GLY A 103 1.50 -8.01 7.21
C GLY A 103 0.71 -6.75 6.83
N PRO A 104 1.11 -6.05 5.75
CA PRO A 104 0.37 -4.88 5.26
C PRO A 104 -1.11 -5.21 5.02
N THR A 105 -1.99 -4.49 5.72
CA THR A 105 -3.44 -4.68 5.65
C THR A 105 -4.17 -3.34 5.56
N PHE A 106 -4.88 -3.12 4.46
CA PHE A 106 -5.58 -1.88 4.15
C PHE A 106 -7.08 -2.13 3.95
N GLY A 107 -7.90 -1.21 4.46
CA GLY A 107 -9.33 -1.14 4.22
C GLY A 107 -10.18 -2.04 5.12
N ASN A 108 -11.37 -1.53 5.51
CA ASN A 108 -12.44 -2.38 6.02
C ASN A 108 -12.73 -3.50 5.00
N GLY A 109 -12.91 -4.73 5.44
CA GLY A 109 -13.09 -5.86 4.52
C GLY A 109 -11.82 -6.33 3.80
N HIS A 110 -10.67 -5.71 4.05
CA HIS A 110 -9.35 -6.06 3.49
C HIS A 110 -9.25 -5.89 1.97
N ASP A 111 -9.33 -4.65 1.50
CA ASP A 111 -8.97 -4.29 0.12
C ASP A 111 -7.58 -4.80 -0.25
N ILE A 112 -6.64 -4.77 0.71
CA ILE A 112 -5.40 -5.56 0.70
C ILE A 112 -5.25 -6.24 2.04
N TYR A 113 -5.06 -7.56 2.05
CA TYR A 113 -4.55 -8.29 3.21
C TYR A 113 -3.39 -9.18 2.79
N ILE A 114 -2.23 -8.96 3.43
CA ILE A 114 -1.05 -9.79 3.32
C ILE A 114 -0.79 -10.42 4.68
N ALA A 115 -0.69 -11.75 4.74
CA ALA A 115 -0.30 -12.45 5.96
C ALA A 115 1.16 -12.16 6.33
N SER A 116 1.53 -12.35 7.60
CA SER A 116 2.88 -12.08 8.10
C SER A 116 3.97 -12.95 7.45
N ASP A 117 3.59 -14.06 6.82
CA ASP A 117 4.51 -14.93 6.06
C ASP A 117 4.76 -14.44 4.62
N PHE A 118 4.06 -13.37 4.19
CA PHE A 118 4.11 -12.79 2.86
C PHE A 118 3.74 -13.74 1.71
N LYS A 119 3.18 -14.92 2.02
CA LYS A 119 2.76 -15.91 1.03
C LYS A 119 1.26 -15.91 0.86
N ASP A 120 0.54 -15.87 1.98
CA ASP A 120 -0.92 -15.87 1.98
C ASP A 120 -1.51 -14.47 2.06
N GLY A 121 -2.79 -14.38 1.72
CA GLY A 121 -3.52 -13.12 1.68
C GLY A 121 -4.64 -13.13 0.66
N TYR A 122 -5.33 -12.01 0.54
CA TYR A 122 -6.36 -11.79 -0.47
C TYR A 122 -6.61 -10.29 -0.67
N SER A 123 -7.38 -9.95 -1.70
CA SER A 123 -7.85 -8.59 -1.94
C SER A 123 -9.36 -8.58 -2.13
N ASN A 124 -10.04 -7.73 -1.38
CA ASN A 124 -11.42 -7.31 -1.64
C ASN A 124 -11.43 -5.86 -2.15
N LEU A 125 -10.48 -5.51 -3.03
CA LEU A 125 -10.33 -4.15 -3.57
C LEU A 125 -11.70 -3.59 -3.99
N GLY A 126 -12.02 -2.38 -3.56
CA GLY A 126 -13.30 -1.72 -3.85
C GLY A 126 -14.24 -1.61 -2.66
N TYR A 127 -13.92 -2.30 -1.55
CA TYR A 127 -14.69 -2.28 -0.31
C TYR A 127 -14.55 -0.93 0.40
N ALA A 128 -13.37 -0.65 0.99
CA ALA A 128 -13.09 0.62 1.66
C ALA A 128 -12.39 1.63 0.75
N TYR A 129 -11.68 1.18 -0.28
CA TYR A 129 -11.08 2.03 -1.31
C TYR A 129 -11.95 2.04 -2.57
N GLN A 130 -11.92 3.14 -3.33
CA GLN A 130 -12.79 3.31 -4.48
C GLN A 130 -12.27 2.53 -5.69
N TRP A 131 -13.07 1.57 -6.16
CA TRP A 131 -12.84 0.86 -7.42
C TRP A 131 -14.17 0.62 -8.13
N ASP A 132 -14.32 1.20 -9.32
CA ASP A 132 -15.59 1.15 -10.08
C ASP A 132 -15.95 -0.25 -10.57
N GLN A 133 -14.98 -1.17 -10.59
CA GLN A 133 -15.18 -2.56 -10.98
C GLN A 133 -15.37 -3.48 -9.77
N TYR A 134 -15.68 -2.94 -8.60
CA TYR A 134 -15.92 -3.73 -7.40
C TYR A 134 -17.07 -4.72 -7.59
N GLN A 135 -16.79 -6.00 -7.37
CA GLN A 135 -17.72 -7.10 -7.58
C GLN A 135 -18.20 -7.77 -6.28
N ASN A 136 -17.90 -7.19 -5.11
CA ASN A 136 -18.21 -7.80 -3.81
C ASN A 136 -17.71 -9.24 -3.65
N GLN A 137 -16.53 -9.51 -4.23
CA GLN A 137 -15.85 -10.78 -4.19
C GLN A 137 -14.33 -10.57 -4.19
N LYS A 138 -13.59 -11.62 -3.82
CA LYS A 138 -12.14 -11.60 -3.87
C LYS A 138 -11.66 -11.36 -5.30
N SER A 139 -10.69 -10.47 -5.45
CA SER A 139 -10.14 -10.07 -6.73
C SER A 139 -8.67 -10.46 -6.80
N SER A 140 -8.25 -10.99 -7.96
CA SER A 140 -6.83 -11.15 -8.28
C SER A 140 -6.23 -9.88 -8.88
N HIS A 141 -7.01 -8.80 -9.06
CA HIS A 141 -6.62 -7.61 -9.82
C HIS A 141 -5.29 -7.00 -9.34
N LEU A 142 -5.04 -6.89 -8.04
CA LEU A 142 -3.82 -6.24 -7.55
C LEU A 142 -2.55 -7.07 -7.72
N PHE A 143 -2.63 -8.40 -7.59
CA PHE A 143 -1.44 -9.27 -7.60
C PHE A 143 -1.41 -10.32 -8.71
N GLY A 144 -2.43 -10.42 -9.56
CA GLY A 144 -2.45 -11.25 -10.77
C GLY A 144 -2.57 -12.76 -10.52
N GLN A 145 -2.96 -13.18 -9.31
CA GLN A 145 -3.07 -14.58 -8.89
C GLN A 145 -4.01 -14.69 -7.69
N ASP A 146 -4.31 -15.90 -7.19
CA ASP A 146 -5.27 -16.10 -6.09
C ASP A 146 -4.70 -15.73 -4.71
N LYS A 147 -3.39 -15.92 -4.53
CA LYS A 147 -2.65 -15.59 -3.31
C LYS A 147 -1.50 -14.66 -3.64
N PRO A 148 -1.18 -13.67 -2.80
CA PRO A 148 -0.24 -12.62 -3.14
C PRO A 148 1.18 -13.13 -3.43
N ASN A 149 1.68 -14.15 -2.71
CA ASN A 149 3.04 -14.70 -2.82
C ASN A 149 4.09 -13.60 -3.09
N ILE A 150 4.25 -12.71 -2.13
CA ILE A 150 5.09 -11.51 -2.25
C ILE A 150 6.56 -11.91 -2.36
N THR A 151 7.20 -11.44 -3.43
CA THR A 151 8.62 -11.64 -3.73
C THR A 151 9.46 -10.50 -3.19
N GLU A 152 8.94 -9.27 -3.23
CA GLU A 152 9.59 -8.06 -2.72
C GLU A 152 8.59 -7.19 -1.96
N CYS A 153 9.00 -6.67 -0.81
CA CYS A 153 8.25 -5.71 -0.01
C CYS A 153 9.21 -4.59 0.37
N GLU A 154 8.86 -3.36 0.02
CA GLU A 154 9.58 -2.15 0.39
C GLU A 154 8.64 -1.26 1.19
N ILE A 155 9.11 -0.78 2.35
CA ILE A 155 8.37 0.13 3.22
C ILE A 155 9.15 1.43 3.31
N TYR A 156 8.49 2.54 3.01
CA TYR A 156 9.04 3.89 3.09
C TYR A 156 8.31 4.69 4.14
N GLU A 157 9.07 5.39 4.97
CA GLU A 157 8.55 6.41 5.87
C GLU A 157 8.94 7.77 5.31
N LEU A 158 7.95 8.61 5.01
CA LEU A 158 8.19 9.97 4.57
C LEU A 158 8.43 10.87 5.78
N LYS A 159 9.63 11.46 5.87
CA LYS A 159 9.97 12.48 6.88
C LYS A 159 10.14 13.83 6.20
N LEU A 160 9.38 14.82 6.65
CA LEU A 160 9.66 16.21 6.32
C LEU A 160 10.89 16.65 7.11
N ILE A 161 11.89 17.20 6.39
CA ILE A 161 13.09 17.83 6.95
C ILE A 161 12.96 19.35 6.83
#